data_AF-A0A7C1I901-F1
#
_entry.id   AF-A0A7C1I901-F1
#
_cell.length_a   1.000
_cell.length_b   1.000
_cell.length_c   1.000
_cell.angle_alpha   90.00
_cell.angle_beta   90.00
_cell.angle_gamma   90.00
#
_symmetry.space_group_name_H-M   'P 1'
#
loop_
_entity.id
_entity.type
_entity.pdbx_description
1 polymer ?
#
loop_
_entity_poly.entity_id
_entity_poly.type
_entity_poly.pdbx_seq_one_letter_code
_entity_poly.pdbx_strand_id
1 'polypeptide(L)'
;MSQERLLQMVISVLITADFEVSDRCDIRPRSFDLVSKRGDLILIIKVVSHIDSVSEDVASDLSLIAWHLRGTPLIIGERTRDAELERGAVYLRNGINAMNVATLYDDLVEGIPPLVYASPGGLYVNIDGELVRSLRE
;
A
#
# COMPACT_ATOMS: atom_id res chain seq x y z
N MET A 1 -9.18 -10.01 9.98
CA MET A 1 -9.85 -10.82 8.93
C MET A 1 -9.03 -12.10 8.66
N SER A 2 -9.47 -13.06 7.83
CA SER A 2 -8.52 -14.09 7.36
C SER A 2 -7.62 -13.49 6.28
N GLN A 3 -6.34 -13.91 6.24
CA GLN A 3 -5.38 -13.41 5.25
C GLN A 3 -5.87 -13.64 3.81
N GLU A 4 -6.53 -14.76 3.57
CA GLU A 4 -7.11 -15.09 2.27
C GLU A 4 -8.24 -14.15 1.87
N ARG A 5 -9.13 -13.79 2.81
CA ARG A 5 -10.18 -12.83 2.53
C ARG A 5 -9.61 -11.43 2.27
N LEU A 6 -8.56 -11.03 2.99
CA LEU A 6 -7.86 -9.78 2.73
C LEU A 6 -7.25 -9.75 1.32
N LEU A 7 -6.58 -10.83 0.92
CA LEU A 7 -6.01 -10.98 -0.42
C LEU A 7 -7.10 -10.89 -1.50
N GLN A 8 -8.24 -11.56 -1.31
CA GLN A 8 -9.37 -11.48 -2.26
C GLN A 8 -9.94 -10.07 -2.36
N MET A 9 -10.02 -9.33 -1.26
CA MET A 9 -10.46 -7.94 -1.30
C MET A 9 -9.47 -7.06 -2.10
N VAL A 10 -8.16 -7.25 -1.91
CA VAL A 10 -7.13 -6.55 -2.71
C VAL A 10 -7.28 -6.86 -4.20
N ILE A 11 -7.45 -8.14 -4.56
CA ILE A 11 -7.64 -8.56 -5.96
C ILE A 11 -8.89 -7.90 -6.55
N SER A 12 -10.01 -7.89 -5.82
CA SER A 12 -11.25 -7.24 -6.28
C SER A 12 -11.09 -5.75 -6.54
N VAL A 13 -10.36 -5.03 -5.68
CA VAL A 13 -10.06 -3.61 -5.88
C VAL A 13 -9.22 -3.40 -7.14
N LEU A 14 -8.16 -4.19 -7.31
CA LEU A 14 -7.28 -4.11 -8.48
C LEU A 14 -8.04 -4.36 -9.79
N ILE A 15 -8.88 -5.39 -9.85
CA ILE A 15 -9.70 -5.69 -11.03
C ILE A 15 -10.69 -4.56 -11.31
N THR A 16 -11.32 -4.01 -10.28
CA THR A 16 -12.25 -2.89 -10.40
C THR A 16 -11.54 -1.64 -10.92
N ALA A 17 -10.28 -1.47 -10.55
CA ALA A 17 -9.40 -0.42 -11.05
C ALA A 17 -8.77 -0.73 -12.43
N ASP A 18 -9.23 -1.75 -13.15
CA ASP A 18 -8.73 -2.13 -14.48
C ASP A 18 -7.25 -2.57 -14.50
N PHE A 19 -6.79 -3.22 -13.42
CA PHE A 19 -5.50 -3.92 -13.41
C PHE A 19 -5.66 -5.36 -13.89
N GLU A 20 -4.71 -5.82 -14.70
CA GLU A 20 -4.40 -7.24 -14.87
C GLU A 20 -3.70 -7.74 -13.60
N VAL A 21 -4.17 -8.83 -13.02
CA VAL A 21 -3.64 -9.39 -11.76
C VAL A 21 -3.06 -10.77 -12.03
N SER A 22 -1.83 -11.03 -11.56
CA SER A 22 -1.18 -12.33 -11.69
C SER A 22 -1.86 -13.40 -10.83
N ASP A 23 -1.57 -14.66 -11.12
CA ASP A 23 -1.78 -15.72 -10.16
C ASP A 23 -1.03 -15.43 -8.85
N ARG A 24 -1.52 -16.04 -7.75
CA ARG A 24 -0.89 -15.93 -6.44
C ARG A 24 0.51 -16.53 -6.49
N CYS A 25 1.48 -15.78 -5.99
CA CYS A 25 2.83 -16.30 -5.81
C CYS A 25 2.88 -17.19 -4.55
N ASP A 26 3.03 -18.50 -4.76
CA ASP A 26 3.08 -19.50 -3.69
C ASP A 26 4.49 -20.03 -3.41
N ILE A 27 5.51 -19.46 -4.06
CA ILE A 27 6.92 -19.85 -3.88
C ILE A 27 7.42 -19.38 -2.52
N ARG A 28 8.16 -20.25 -1.81
CA ARG A 28 8.76 -19.96 -0.50
C ARG A 28 10.28 -19.80 -0.62
N PRO A 29 10.91 -18.85 0.11
CA PRO A 29 10.29 -17.84 0.98
C PRO A 29 9.48 -16.80 0.19
N ARG A 30 8.40 -16.27 0.80
CA ARG A 30 7.39 -15.48 0.10
C ARG A 30 7.57 -13.97 0.32
N SER A 31 8.31 -13.32 -0.57
CA SER A 31 8.59 -11.88 -0.49
C SER A 31 7.44 -10.99 -1.02
N PHE A 32 6.54 -11.53 -1.86
CA PHE A 32 5.32 -10.87 -2.35
C PHE A 32 4.17 -11.87 -2.53
N ASP A 33 2.94 -11.41 -2.65
CA ASP A 33 1.75 -12.28 -2.82
C ASP A 33 1.20 -12.27 -4.25
N LEU A 34 1.24 -11.12 -4.93
CA LEU A 34 0.81 -10.98 -6.33
C LEU A 34 1.52 -9.82 -7.02
N VAL A 35 1.45 -9.82 -8.34
CA VAL A 35 1.83 -8.69 -9.19
C VAL A 35 0.59 -8.21 -9.92
N SER A 36 0.45 -6.91 -10.11
CA SER A 36 -0.60 -6.33 -10.94
C SER A 36 -0.05 -5.30 -11.92
N LYS A 37 -0.75 -5.10 -13.04
CA LYS A 37 -0.34 -4.18 -14.10
C LYS A 37 -1.53 -3.41 -14.67
N ARG A 38 -1.36 -2.10 -14.87
CA ARG A 38 -2.29 -1.24 -15.62
C ARG A 38 -1.49 -0.26 -16.48
N GLY A 39 -1.49 -0.45 -17.80
CA GLY A 39 -0.60 0.29 -18.71
C GLY A 39 0.87 0.05 -18.36
N ASP A 40 1.61 1.13 -18.09
CA ASP A 40 3.03 1.06 -17.67
C ASP A 40 3.21 0.93 -16.14
N LEU A 41 2.13 1.04 -15.36
CA LEU A 41 2.18 0.89 -13.91
C LEU A 41 2.19 -0.60 -13.54
N ILE A 42 3.25 -1.05 -12.87
CA ILE A 42 3.36 -2.40 -12.31
C ILE A 42 3.44 -2.26 -10.78
N LEU A 43 2.61 -3.01 -10.06
CA LEU A 43 2.63 -3.09 -8.60
C LEU A 43 3.06 -4.49 -8.15
N ILE A 44 3.98 -4.56 -7.19
CA ILE A 44 4.42 -5.80 -6.57
C ILE A 44 3.91 -5.76 -5.14
N ILE A 45 2.88 -6.56 -4.86
CA ILE A 45 2.05 -6.37 -3.68
C ILE A 45 2.29 -7.49 -2.66
N LYS A 46 2.56 -7.08 -1.42
CA LYS A 46 2.57 -7.95 -0.25
C LYS A 46 1.31 -7.71 0.58
N VAL A 47 0.59 -8.78 0.92
CA VAL A 47 -0.65 -8.68 1.71
C VAL A 47 -0.48 -9.34 3.08
N VAL A 48 -0.64 -8.55 4.13
CA VAL A 48 -0.44 -8.98 5.53
C VAL A 48 -1.48 -8.35 6.45
N SER A 49 -2.01 -9.09 7.43
CA SER A 49 -2.91 -8.46 8.42
C SER A 49 -2.18 -7.41 9.27
N HIS A 50 -0.91 -7.65 9.62
CA HIS A 50 -0.08 -6.74 10.39
C HIS A 50 1.08 -6.24 9.54
N ILE A 51 1.16 -4.93 9.27
CA ILE A 51 2.25 -4.40 8.44
C ILE A 51 3.62 -4.53 9.14
N ASP A 52 3.64 -4.53 10.48
CA ASP A 52 4.86 -4.75 11.27
C ASP A 52 5.41 -6.18 11.18
N SER A 53 4.64 -7.13 10.64
CA SER A 53 5.11 -8.49 10.38
C SER A 53 6.07 -8.59 9.19
N VAL A 54 6.13 -7.55 8.35
CA VAL A 54 7.08 -7.48 7.24
C VAL A 54 8.46 -7.19 7.81
N SER A 55 9.38 -8.15 7.70
CA SER A 55 10.78 -7.97 8.10
C SER A 55 11.54 -7.08 7.11
N GLU A 56 12.72 -6.62 7.52
CA GLU A 56 13.62 -5.85 6.65
C GLU A 56 14.06 -6.69 5.45
N ASP A 57 14.38 -7.97 5.65
CA ASP A 57 14.73 -8.90 4.56
C ASP A 57 13.61 -9.03 3.52
N VAL A 58 12.36 -9.23 3.97
CA VAL A 58 11.20 -9.35 3.08
C VAL A 58 10.97 -8.05 2.31
N ALA A 59 11.14 -6.89 2.96
CA ALA A 59 11.01 -5.59 2.32
C ALA A 59 12.13 -5.34 1.30
N SER A 60 13.36 -5.73 1.64
CA SER A 60 14.52 -5.63 0.75
C SER A 60 14.31 -6.47 -0.52
N ASP A 61 13.89 -7.73 -0.36
CA ASP A 61 13.54 -8.62 -1.48
C ASP A 61 12.40 -8.04 -2.33
N LEU A 62 11.33 -7.56 -1.68
CA LEU A 62 10.18 -6.96 -2.36
C LEU A 62 10.61 -5.75 -3.21
N SER A 63 11.47 -4.89 -2.65
CA SER A 63 12.02 -3.72 -3.34
C SER A 63 12.94 -4.12 -4.50
N LEU A 64 13.77 -5.15 -4.31
CA LEU A 64 14.68 -5.66 -5.33
C LEU A 64 13.90 -6.24 -6.52
N ILE A 65 12.85 -7.02 -6.25
CA ILE A 65 11.97 -7.57 -7.28
C ILE A 65 11.28 -6.43 -8.03
N ALA A 66 10.72 -5.47 -7.29
CA ALA A 66 10.05 -4.31 -7.89
C ALA A 66 10.99 -3.52 -8.81
N TRP A 67 12.23 -3.27 -8.38
CA TRP A 67 13.24 -2.59 -9.18
C TRP A 67 13.55 -3.32 -10.50
N HIS A 68 13.78 -4.63 -10.44
CA HIS A 68 14.05 -5.44 -11.64
C HIS A 68 12.87 -5.48 -12.62
N LEU A 69 11.64 -5.47 -12.09
CA LEU A 69 10.41 -5.46 -12.88
C LEU A 69 9.97 -4.04 -13.30
N ARG A 70 10.72 -3.00 -12.93
CA ARG A 70 10.34 -1.58 -13.10
C ARG A 70 8.95 -1.27 -12.54
N GLY A 71 8.59 -1.93 -11.44
CA GLY A 71 7.35 -1.71 -10.72
C GLY A 71 7.55 -1.04 -9.37
N THR A 72 6.45 -0.83 -8.67
CA THR A 72 6.39 -0.20 -7.35
C THR A 72 6.08 -1.25 -6.29
N PRO A 73 6.91 -1.40 -5.24
CA PRO A 73 6.60 -2.28 -4.12
C PRO A 73 5.51 -1.64 -3.25
N LEU A 74 4.54 -2.44 -2.81
CA LEU A 74 3.42 -1.96 -2.01
C LEU A 74 3.01 -3.01 -0.96
N ILE A 75 2.76 -2.56 0.26
CA ILE A 75 2.24 -3.40 1.35
C ILE A 75 0.76 -3.03 1.56
N ILE A 76 -0.10 -4.03 1.54
CA ILE A 76 -1.51 -3.86 1.93
C ILE A 76 -1.77 -4.62 3.22
N GLY A 77 -2.30 -3.92 4.22
CA GLY A 77 -2.65 -4.55 5.49
C GLY A 77 -3.80 -3.93 6.24
N GLU A 78 -4.06 -4.43 7.44
CA GLU A 78 -5.20 -3.98 8.27
C GLU A 78 -4.72 -3.08 9.40
N ARG A 79 -3.59 -3.41 10.03
CA ARG A 79 -3.14 -2.76 11.25
C ARG A 79 -1.63 -2.75 11.45
N THR A 80 -1.18 -1.86 12.33
CA THR A 80 0.12 -1.92 13.01
C THR A 80 0.01 -2.81 14.26
N ARG A 81 1.05 -2.81 15.10
CA ARG A 81 1.02 -3.40 16.43
C ARG A 81 -0.01 -2.73 17.35
N ASP A 82 -0.16 -1.41 17.22
CA ASP A 82 -0.82 -0.58 18.23
C ASP A 82 -2.20 -0.07 17.79
N ALA A 83 -2.46 0.03 16.49
CA ALA A 83 -3.71 0.54 15.93
C ALA A 83 -4.02 -0.02 14.54
N GLU A 84 -5.30 0.03 14.15
CA GLU A 84 -5.73 -0.16 12.76
C GLU A 84 -5.13 0.92 11.85
N LEU A 85 -4.93 0.58 10.57
CA LEU A 85 -4.50 1.56 9.59
C LEU A 85 -5.67 2.48 9.25
N GLU A 86 -5.44 3.78 9.33
CA GLU A 86 -6.45 4.79 9.01
C GLU A 86 -6.69 4.86 7.50
N ARG A 87 -7.97 5.01 7.11
CA ARG A 87 -8.35 5.22 5.70
C ARG A 87 -7.85 6.60 5.24
N GLY A 88 -7.23 6.65 4.06
CA GLY A 88 -6.65 7.88 3.50
C GLY A 88 -5.23 8.18 4.00
N ALA A 89 -4.62 7.26 4.77
CA ALA A 89 -3.26 7.40 5.27
C ALA A 89 -2.29 6.38 4.64
N VAL A 90 -1.07 6.84 4.36
CA VAL A 90 0.08 6.00 4.00
C VAL A 90 0.99 5.85 5.20
N TYR A 91 1.37 4.61 5.47
CA TYR A 91 2.36 4.23 6.48
C TYR A 91 3.64 3.83 5.77
N LEU A 92 4.77 3.98 6.45
CA LEU A 92 6.05 3.51 5.93
C LEU A 92 6.52 2.30 6.72
N ARG A 93 6.73 1.17 6.03
CA ARG A 93 7.29 -0.04 6.62
C ARG A 93 8.57 -0.43 5.88
N ASN A 94 9.70 -0.32 6.56
CA ASN A 94 11.03 -0.64 6.02
C ASN A 94 11.28 0.05 4.65
N GLY A 95 10.87 1.32 4.52
CA GLY A 95 11.01 2.09 3.27
C GLY A 95 9.95 1.83 2.21
N ILE A 96 8.95 0.97 2.47
CA ILE A 96 7.87 0.64 1.54
C ILE A 96 6.55 1.24 2.02
N ASN A 97 5.80 1.82 1.10
CA ASN A 97 4.46 2.34 1.37
C ASN A 97 3.52 1.20 1.80
N ALA A 98 2.78 1.45 2.86
CA ALA A 98 1.81 0.52 3.43
C ALA A 98 0.47 1.24 3.63
N MET A 99 -0.64 0.60 3.27
CA MET A 99 -1.98 1.18 3.44
C MET A 99 -3.04 0.09 3.59
N ASN A 100 -4.25 0.47 3.99
CA ASN A 100 -5.38 -0.45 4.02
C ASN A 100 -6.09 -0.57 2.67
N VAL A 101 -6.93 -1.59 2.53
CA VAL A 101 -7.71 -1.85 1.31
C VAL A 101 -8.65 -0.69 0.97
N ALA A 102 -9.19 0.01 1.98
CA ALA A 102 -10.06 1.16 1.75
C ALA A 102 -9.31 2.31 1.07
N THR A 103 -8.08 2.59 1.51
CA THR A 103 -7.20 3.61 0.90
C THR A 103 -6.76 3.18 -0.49
N LEU A 104 -6.48 1.88 -0.70
CA LEU A 104 -6.19 1.35 -2.04
C LEU A 104 -7.37 1.55 -3.01
N TYR A 105 -8.60 1.34 -2.53
CA TYR A 105 -9.81 1.56 -3.32
C TYR A 105 -10.01 3.05 -3.63
N ASP A 106 -9.87 3.91 -2.64
CA ASP A 106 -9.97 5.36 -2.81
C ASP A 106 -8.97 5.86 -3.86
N ASP A 107 -7.72 5.42 -3.78
CA ASP A 107 -6.65 5.85 -4.69
C ASP A 107 -6.85 5.30 -6.11
N LEU A 108 -7.07 3.99 -6.25
CA LEU A 108 -7.06 3.34 -7.57
C LEU A 108 -8.39 3.36 -8.32
N VAL A 109 -9.51 3.42 -7.60
CA VAL A 109 -10.88 3.38 -8.17
C VAL A 109 -11.54 4.75 -8.13
N GLU A 110 -11.54 5.42 -6.98
CA GLU A 110 -12.19 6.73 -6.83
C GLU A 110 -11.29 7.90 -7.27
N GLY A 111 -9.98 7.66 -7.47
CA GLY A 111 -9.01 8.70 -7.83
C GLY A 111 -8.75 9.68 -6.70
N ILE A 112 -8.97 9.27 -5.44
CA ILE A 112 -8.76 10.06 -4.23
C ILE A 112 -7.43 9.60 -3.60
N PRO A 113 -6.32 10.34 -3.81
CA PRO A 113 -5.03 9.93 -3.28
C PRO A 113 -5.00 10.07 -1.75
N PRO A 114 -4.17 9.28 -1.07
CA PRO A 114 -3.97 9.45 0.36
C PRO A 114 -3.31 10.81 0.66
N LEU A 115 -3.90 11.57 1.58
CA LEU A 115 -3.46 12.92 1.94
C LEU A 115 -2.60 12.94 3.21
N VAL A 116 -2.56 11.82 3.93
CA VAL A 116 -1.96 11.72 5.26
C VAL A 116 -0.81 10.73 5.21
N TYR A 117 0.29 11.05 5.88
CA TYR A 117 1.37 10.10 6.13
C TYR A 117 1.54 9.86 7.65
N ALA A 118 1.73 8.60 8.03
CA ALA A 118 1.97 8.19 9.39
C ALA A 118 3.48 8.16 9.70
N SER A 119 3.87 8.73 10.83
CA SER A 119 5.26 8.78 11.31
C SER A 119 5.26 8.66 12.85
N PRO A 120 6.41 8.38 13.52
CA PRO A 120 6.44 8.38 14.97
C PRO A 120 5.90 9.69 15.54
N GLY A 121 4.86 9.61 16.38
CA GLY A 121 4.18 10.78 16.95
C GLY A 121 2.81 11.09 16.35
N GLY A 122 2.40 10.44 15.26
CA GLY A 122 1.03 10.49 14.76
C GLY A 122 0.90 10.59 13.24
N LEU A 123 -0.18 11.24 12.82
CA LEU A 123 -0.54 11.46 11.43
C LEU A 123 -0.19 12.88 11.02
N TYR A 124 0.37 13.02 9.83
CA TYR A 124 0.87 14.28 9.31
C TYR A 124 0.30 14.53 7.92
N VAL A 125 0.05 15.80 7.60
CA VAL A 125 -0.37 16.28 6.28
C VAL A 125 0.50 17.48 5.93
N ASN A 126 0.86 17.60 4.66
CA ASN A 126 1.54 18.80 4.17
C ASN A 126 0.50 19.85 3.77
N ILE A 127 0.60 21.05 4.31
CA ILE A 127 -0.34 22.15 4.05
C ILE A 127 0.42 23.28 3.39
N ASP A 128 -0.16 23.85 2.32
CA ASP A 128 0.34 25.08 1.72
C ASP A 128 0.09 26.26 2.66
N GLY A 129 1.14 26.65 3.39
CA GLY A 129 1.08 27.74 4.35
C GLY A 129 0.85 29.11 3.73
N GLU A 130 1.30 29.34 2.48
CA GLU A 130 1.08 30.60 1.78
C GLU A 130 -0.38 30.75 1.37
N LEU A 131 -0.96 29.67 0.82
CA LEU A 131 -2.37 29.64 0.45
C LEU A 131 -3.27 29.86 1.67
N VAL A 132 -3.04 29.13 2.76
CA VAL A 132 -3.82 29.29 4.01
C VAL A 132 -3.73 30.71 4.55
N ARG A 133 -2.56 31.35 4.45
CA ARG A 133 -2.39 32.73 4.88
C ARG A 133 -3.19 33.70 4.02
N SER A 134 -3.14 33.55 2.70
CA SER A 134 -3.83 34.42 1.76
C SER A 134 -5.36 34.36 1.89
N LEU A 135 -5.93 33.21 2.26
CA LEU A 135 -7.37 33.03 2.47
C LEU A 135 -7.89 33.58 3.80
N ARG A 136 -6.99 33.90 4.74
CA ARG A 136 -7.35 34.48 6.04
C ARG A 136 -7.38 36.02 6.02
N GLU A 137 -6.68 36.64 5.09
CA GLU A 137 -6.61 38.10 4.88
C GLU A 137 -7.67 38.58 3.89
#